data_AF-A0AAE0ZUS7-F1
#
_entry.id   AF-A0AAE0ZUS7-F1
#
_cell.length_a   1.000
_cell.length_b   1.000
_cell.length_c   1.000
_cell.angle_alpha   90.00
_cell.angle_beta   90.00
_cell.angle_gamma   90.00
#
_symmetry.space_group_name_H-M   'P 1'
#
loop_
_entity.id
_entity.type
_entity.pdbx_description
1 polymer ?
#
loop_
_entity_poly.entity_id
_entity_poly.type
_entity_poly.pdbx_seq_one_letter_code
_entity_poly.pdbx_strand_id
1 'polypeptide(L)'
;MNRDRTCASMRHPSPCRDKTRHLTTELSALYTNIPHEEDTDACRIALEEGRDPGTKPSPSFIYRCKKAIPTLPMAAFRRPKNLRDSLVHSSASRRDIVGSGPCNIPRCMTCTSITSSTTFTSTITRKSYNILHSLSCHSHNVIYLITCNLCNKQYVGLTSQTLRKRFNTHRFNINNDRGDAVAKHFNLPRHTISYAKITPIDQLLTADMIGLQKKETFWIHTLQTLEPQGININDQATFPITQIHKHT
;
A
#
# COMPACT_ATOMS: atom_id res chain seq x y z
N MET A 1 57.43 -10.37 8.86
CA MET A 1 56.80 -11.38 9.73
C MET A 1 56.48 -10.73 11.07
N ASN A 2 55.22 -10.85 11.52
CA ASN A 2 54.65 -10.56 12.86
C ASN A 2 54.78 -9.13 13.43
N ARG A 3 53.65 -8.45 13.72
CA ARG A 3 52.84 -8.45 14.99
C ARG A 3 53.63 -7.77 16.13
N ASP A 4 53.15 -6.76 16.86
CA ASP A 4 51.86 -6.66 17.56
C ASP A 4 51.47 -5.21 17.94
N ARG A 5 50.22 -5.10 18.39
CA ARG A 5 49.40 -3.94 18.78
C ARG A 5 49.89 -3.20 20.03
N THR A 6 49.51 -1.92 20.17
CA THR A 6 48.62 -1.44 21.28
C THR A 6 48.15 0.02 21.14
N CYS A 7 46.85 0.19 21.39
CA CYS A 7 46.11 1.31 22.02
C CYS A 7 46.21 2.74 21.46
N ALA A 8 45.12 3.20 20.83
CA ALA A 8 44.82 4.62 20.61
C ALA A 8 43.50 5.02 21.30
N SER A 9 43.61 6.10 22.06
CA SER A 9 42.62 6.77 22.91
C SER A 9 41.37 7.26 22.15
N MET A 10 40.21 7.05 22.76
CA MET A 10 38.90 7.58 22.35
C MET A 10 38.83 9.09 22.57
N ARG A 11 38.44 9.84 21.53
CA ARG A 11 37.94 11.23 21.65
C ARG A 11 36.42 11.22 21.49
N HIS A 12 35.73 11.88 22.39
CA HIS A 12 34.29 12.11 22.38
C HIS A 12 33.84 13.00 21.20
N PRO A 13 32.66 12.75 20.62
CA PRO A 13 31.88 13.77 19.92
C PRO A 13 30.74 14.31 20.81
N SER A 14 30.63 15.64 20.82
CA SER A 14 29.60 16.48 21.45
C SER A 14 28.19 16.26 20.89
N PRO A 15 27.10 16.54 21.67
CA PRO A 15 25.73 16.30 21.22
C PRO A 15 25.18 17.47 20.39
N CYS A 16 24.68 17.15 19.20
CA CYS A 16 23.91 18.06 18.36
C CYS A 16 22.45 18.10 18.85
N ARG A 17 21.96 19.30 19.20
CA ARG A 17 20.55 19.55 19.47
C ARG A 17 19.80 19.58 18.13
N ASP A 18 18.78 18.74 17.98
CA ASP A 18 17.69 19.08 17.08
C ASP A 18 16.34 18.57 17.60
N LYS A 19 15.38 19.50 17.63
CA LYS A 19 14.01 19.31 18.10
C LYS A 19 13.17 19.03 16.86
N THR A 20 12.64 17.82 16.71
CA THR A 20 11.53 17.57 15.78
C THR A 20 10.46 16.71 16.45
N ARG A 21 9.38 17.40 16.85
CA ARG A 21 8.09 16.80 17.17
C ARG A 21 7.50 16.26 15.87
N HIS A 22 7.29 14.95 15.79
CA HIS A 22 6.31 14.36 14.89
C HIS A 22 5.27 13.63 15.72
N LEU A 23 4.06 14.22 15.77
CA LEU A 23 2.84 13.52 16.17
C LEU A 23 2.50 12.53 15.06
N THR A 24 2.46 11.24 15.40
CA THR A 24 1.65 10.27 14.67
C THR A 24 0.51 9.85 15.59
N THR A 25 -0.68 10.36 15.30
CA THR A 25 -1.95 9.83 15.75
C THR A 25 -2.16 8.45 15.16
N GLU A 26 -2.07 7.41 15.99
CA GLU A 26 -2.68 6.10 15.75
C GLU A 26 -2.99 5.50 17.13
N LEU A 27 -4.27 5.64 17.54
CA LEU A 27 -4.86 5.05 18.74
C LEU A 27 -5.05 3.55 18.52
N SER A 28 -4.01 2.75 18.72
CA SER A 28 -4.16 1.28 18.63
C SER A 28 -3.03 0.50 19.33
N ALA A 29 -2.74 0.79 20.60
CA ALA A 29 -2.07 -0.21 21.45
C ALA A 29 -2.28 0.07 22.95
N LEU A 30 -3.35 -0.52 23.46
CA LEU A 30 -3.60 -0.73 24.88
C LEU A 30 -2.38 -1.40 25.56
N TYR A 31 -2.13 -1.01 26.81
CA TYR A 31 -1.13 -1.53 27.76
C TYR A 31 0.34 -1.07 27.57
N THR A 32 0.73 -0.06 28.35
CA THR A 32 1.49 -0.28 29.61
C THR A 32 1.61 1.04 30.37
N ASN A 33 0.94 1.11 31.52
CA ASN A 33 1.17 2.12 32.54
C ASN A 33 2.48 1.81 33.28
N ILE A 34 3.50 2.66 33.13
CA ILE A 34 4.53 2.91 34.15
C ILE A 34 4.87 4.41 34.07
N PRO A 35 4.68 5.19 35.14
CA PRO A 35 5.05 6.61 35.14
C PRO A 35 6.57 6.74 35.09
N HIS A 36 7.05 7.70 34.28
CA HIS A 36 8.47 8.05 34.20
C HIS A 36 8.94 8.57 35.57
N GLU A 37 10.22 8.42 35.92
CA GLU A 37 10.77 8.93 37.19
C GLU A 37 10.54 10.47 37.30
N GLU A 38 10.57 11.15 36.15
CA GLU A 38 10.20 12.57 36.02
C GLU A 38 8.70 12.84 36.20
N ASP A 39 7.81 11.87 35.94
CA ASP A 39 6.36 12.01 36.20
C ASP A 39 6.02 11.78 37.68
N THR A 40 6.80 10.92 38.36
CA THR A 40 6.72 10.77 39.83
C THR A 40 7.31 11.96 40.56
N ASP A 41 8.37 12.57 40.04
CA ASP A 41 8.89 13.84 40.52
C ASP A 41 7.91 14.97 40.21
N ALA A 42 7.29 15.03 39.01
CA ALA A 42 6.28 16.03 38.68
C ALA A 42 5.01 15.91 39.55
N CYS A 43 4.55 14.69 39.87
CA CYS A 43 3.46 14.48 40.83
C CYS A 43 3.86 14.83 42.26
N ARG A 44 5.10 14.56 42.68
CA ARG A 44 5.63 14.92 44.01
C ARG A 44 5.79 16.43 44.15
N ILE A 45 6.40 17.05 43.16
CA ILE A 45 6.57 18.49 43.00
C ILE A 45 5.19 19.16 42.96
N ALA A 46 4.20 18.65 42.22
CA ALA A 46 2.84 19.22 42.23
C ALA A 46 2.09 19.06 43.58
N LEU A 47 2.46 18.06 44.40
CA LEU A 47 1.93 17.89 45.76
C LEU A 47 2.67 18.75 46.80
N GLU A 48 3.90 19.18 46.50
CA GLU A 48 4.79 19.96 47.37
C GLU A 48 4.81 21.46 47.02
N GLU A 49 4.69 21.85 45.76
CA GLU A 49 4.76 23.23 45.25
C GLU A 49 3.56 24.11 45.65
N GLY A 50 2.55 23.52 46.29
CA GLY A 50 1.44 24.26 46.91
C GLY A 50 1.52 24.37 48.43
N ARG A 51 2.59 23.91 49.09
CA ARG A 51 2.63 23.81 50.56
C ARG A 51 3.99 24.15 51.14
N ASP A 52 4.00 24.95 52.21
CA ASP A 52 5.21 25.30 52.92
C ASP A 52 6.00 24.04 53.36
N PRO A 53 7.31 23.97 53.06
CA PRO A 53 8.17 22.84 53.43
C PRO A 53 8.10 22.55 54.94
N GLY A 54 7.76 21.31 55.31
CA GLY A 54 7.70 20.86 56.72
C GLY A 54 6.30 20.65 57.30
N THR A 55 5.24 20.99 56.57
CA THR A 55 3.87 20.84 57.06
C THR A 55 3.27 19.49 56.65
N LYS A 56 3.04 18.58 57.61
CA LYS A 56 2.36 17.30 57.35
C LYS A 56 0.94 17.54 56.81
N PRO A 57 0.47 16.78 55.79
CA PRO A 57 -0.89 16.92 55.29
C PRO A 57 -1.93 16.68 56.38
N SER A 58 -3.04 17.43 56.35
CA SER A 58 -4.14 17.18 57.27
C SER A 58 -4.73 15.79 57.05
N PRO A 59 -5.23 15.12 58.11
CA PRO A 59 -5.85 13.80 58.00
C PRO A 59 -7.05 13.76 57.03
N SER A 60 -7.78 14.89 56.88
CA SER A 60 -8.92 15.00 55.96
C SER A 60 -8.51 15.02 54.49
N PHE A 61 -7.33 15.55 54.17
CA PHE A 61 -6.77 15.52 52.81
C PHE A 61 -6.31 14.11 52.43
N ILE A 62 -5.60 13.42 53.32
CA ILE A 62 -5.17 12.03 53.12
C ILE A 62 -6.38 11.11 52.93
N TYR A 63 -7.44 11.31 53.72
CA TYR A 63 -8.68 10.55 53.62
C TYR A 63 -9.39 10.75 52.27
N ARG A 64 -9.42 11.98 51.73
CA ARG A 64 -9.99 12.27 50.40
C ARG A 64 -9.19 11.62 49.27
N CYS A 65 -7.86 11.64 49.32
CA CYS A 65 -7.01 10.99 48.32
C CYS A 65 -7.14 9.46 48.33
N LYS A 66 -7.19 8.84 49.52
CA LYS A 66 -7.41 7.38 49.66
C LYS A 66 -8.78 6.94 49.15
N LYS A 67 -9.80 7.81 49.24
CA LYS A 67 -11.14 7.54 48.71
C LYS A 67 -11.21 7.67 47.17
N ALA A 68 -10.31 8.48 46.58
CA ALA A 68 -10.28 8.73 45.12
C ALA A 68 -9.50 7.67 44.33
N ILE A 69 -8.55 6.95 44.95
CA ILE A 69 -7.73 5.91 44.30
C ILE A 69 -7.85 4.60 45.12
N PRO A 70 -8.93 3.82 44.96
CA PRO A 70 -9.22 2.68 45.84
C PRO A 70 -8.33 1.46 45.60
N THR A 71 -7.64 1.35 44.47
CA THR A 71 -6.63 0.31 44.22
C THR A 71 -5.42 0.93 43.53
N LEU A 72 -4.23 0.67 44.07
CA LEU A 72 -2.97 1.02 43.41
C LEU A 72 -2.88 0.19 42.13
N PRO A 73 -2.70 0.79 40.94
CA PRO A 73 -2.59 0.02 39.73
C PRO A 73 -1.33 -0.84 39.77
N MET A 74 -1.45 -2.11 39.39
CA MET A 74 -0.31 -3.01 39.28
C MET A 74 0.71 -2.46 38.28
N ALA A 75 1.96 -2.28 38.72
CA ALA A 75 3.08 -2.01 37.84
C ALA A 75 3.54 -3.31 37.16
N ALA A 76 3.57 -3.32 35.82
CA ALA A 76 4.12 -4.42 35.02
C ALA A 76 5.33 -3.92 34.24
N PHE A 77 6.51 -4.47 34.52
CA PHE A 77 7.75 -4.10 33.82
C PHE A 77 7.76 -4.67 32.41
N ARG A 78 7.97 -3.81 31.39
CA ARG A 78 8.21 -4.28 30.02
C ARG A 78 9.56 -4.98 29.93
N ARG A 79 9.60 -6.12 29.24
CA ARG A 79 10.86 -6.77 28.86
C ARG A 79 11.74 -5.80 28.06
N PRO A 80 13.08 -5.82 28.22
CA PRO A 80 13.96 -5.09 27.33
C PRO A 80 13.78 -5.61 25.91
N LYS A 81 13.65 -4.67 24.95
CA LYS A 81 13.54 -5.02 23.53
C LYS A 81 14.81 -5.77 23.13
N ASN A 82 14.66 -7.02 22.74
CA ASN A 82 15.75 -7.77 22.13
C ASN A 82 15.86 -7.40 20.64
N LEU A 83 16.93 -7.85 19.97
CA LEU A 83 17.16 -7.54 18.56
C LEU A 83 15.95 -7.94 17.68
N ARG A 84 15.27 -9.05 18.02
CA ARG A 84 14.02 -9.48 17.38
C ARG A 84 12.90 -8.45 17.53
N ASP A 85 12.69 -7.86 18.70
CA ASP A 85 11.65 -6.84 18.93
C ASP A 85 11.93 -5.51 18.18
N SER A 86 13.21 -5.19 17.90
CA SER A 86 13.56 -4.07 16.99
C SER A 86 13.37 -4.42 15.52
N LEU A 87 13.77 -5.62 15.11
CA LEU A 87 13.71 -6.06 13.71
C LEU A 87 12.28 -6.33 13.22
N VAL A 88 11.34 -6.62 14.12
CA VAL A 88 9.92 -6.89 13.79
C VAL A 88 9.15 -5.59 13.51
N HIS A 89 9.64 -4.44 13.99
CA HIS A 89 9.08 -3.11 13.66
C HIS A 89 9.89 -2.36 12.59
N SER A 90 11.10 -2.80 12.26
CA SER A 90 11.79 -2.36 11.05
C SER A 90 11.39 -3.24 9.87
N SER A 91 10.09 -3.34 9.57
CA SER A 91 9.79 -3.18 8.16
C SER A 91 10.20 -1.74 7.88
N ALA A 92 11.34 -1.55 7.21
CA ALA A 92 11.47 -0.36 6.38
C ALA A 92 10.11 -0.29 5.68
N SER A 93 9.31 0.76 5.93
CA SER A 93 8.15 0.97 5.11
C SER A 93 8.74 0.99 3.72
N ARG A 94 8.53 -0.09 2.96
CA ARG A 94 8.74 -0.01 1.53
C ARG A 94 7.83 1.14 1.23
N ARG A 95 8.40 2.29 0.83
CA ARG A 95 7.58 3.33 0.21
C ARG A 95 6.91 2.53 -0.88
N ASP A 96 5.63 2.22 -0.70
CA ASP A 96 4.91 1.38 -1.64
C ASP A 96 5.02 2.18 -2.93
N ILE A 97 5.88 1.70 -3.84
CA ILE A 97 6.16 2.42 -5.07
C ILE A 97 4.85 2.33 -5.83
N VAL A 98 4.10 3.43 -5.75
CA VAL A 98 2.83 3.57 -6.45
C VAL A 98 3.11 3.41 -7.93
N GLY A 99 2.35 2.55 -8.60
CA GLY A 99 2.58 2.18 -9.98
C GLY A 99 2.38 0.70 -10.25
N SER A 100 2.60 0.34 -11.51
CA SER A 100 2.68 -1.04 -11.96
C SER A 100 4.13 -1.51 -11.96
N GLY A 101 4.35 -2.77 -11.58
CA GLY A 101 5.65 -3.41 -11.69
C GLY A 101 5.60 -4.94 -11.54
N PRO A 102 6.68 -5.65 -11.91
CA PRO A 102 6.79 -7.08 -11.72
C PRO A 102 6.73 -7.45 -10.24
N CYS A 103 6.15 -8.61 -9.94
CA CYS A 103 6.11 -9.10 -8.57
C CYS A 103 7.44 -9.71 -8.09
N ASN A 104 8.41 -9.88 -8.99
CA ASN A 104 9.74 -10.45 -8.73
C ASN A 104 9.73 -11.85 -8.10
N ILE A 105 8.61 -12.59 -8.22
CA ILE A 105 8.57 -14.00 -7.85
C ILE A 105 9.21 -14.83 -8.98
N PRO A 106 10.14 -15.75 -8.67
CA PRO A 106 10.78 -16.60 -9.67
C PRO A 106 9.76 -17.31 -10.57
N ARG A 107 10.06 -17.37 -11.88
CA ARG A 107 9.23 -18.04 -12.90
C ARG A 107 7.81 -17.47 -13.08
N CYS A 108 7.55 -16.23 -12.64
CA CYS A 108 6.28 -15.57 -12.95
C CYS A 108 6.23 -15.14 -14.42
N MET A 109 5.53 -15.92 -15.26
CA MET A 109 5.36 -15.63 -16.70
C MET A 109 4.59 -14.33 -16.99
N THR A 110 3.87 -13.76 -16.02
CA THR A 110 3.20 -12.47 -16.18
C THR A 110 4.19 -11.31 -16.05
N CYS A 111 5.28 -11.47 -15.27
CA CYS A 111 6.29 -10.43 -15.09
C CYS A 111 7.03 -10.06 -16.38
N THR A 112 7.10 -10.96 -17.36
CA THR A 112 7.74 -10.65 -18.66
C THR A 112 6.88 -9.74 -19.54
N SER A 113 5.56 -9.76 -19.32
CA SER A 113 4.60 -8.94 -20.05
C SER A 113 4.19 -7.67 -19.29
N ILE A 114 4.54 -7.54 -18.02
CA ILE A 114 4.14 -6.38 -17.21
C ILE A 114 4.93 -5.13 -17.61
N THR A 115 4.26 -3.99 -17.71
CA THR A 115 4.91 -2.71 -17.97
C THR A 115 5.13 -2.00 -16.64
N SER A 116 6.40 -1.74 -16.28
CA SER A 116 6.69 -0.98 -15.07
C SER A 116 6.49 0.52 -15.34
N SER A 117 5.56 1.15 -14.62
CA SER A 117 5.25 2.57 -14.82
C SER A 117 4.41 3.09 -13.66
N THR A 118 4.49 4.39 -13.36
CA THR A 118 3.59 5.08 -12.43
C THR A 118 2.35 5.65 -13.13
N THR A 119 2.33 5.61 -14.47
CA THR A 119 1.25 6.14 -15.31
C THR A 119 0.89 5.18 -16.45
N PHE A 120 -0.26 5.40 -17.07
CA PHE A 120 -0.66 4.72 -18.29
C PHE A 120 -1.32 5.72 -19.25
N THR A 121 -1.23 5.44 -20.55
CA THR A 121 -1.68 6.36 -21.60
C THR A 121 -2.66 5.66 -22.54
N SER A 122 -3.77 6.32 -22.87
CA SER A 122 -4.65 5.86 -23.94
C SER A 122 -3.95 6.04 -25.29
N THR A 123 -3.90 5.00 -26.10
CA THR A 123 -3.35 5.10 -27.46
C THR A 123 -4.26 5.89 -28.39
N ILE A 124 -5.55 6.00 -28.06
CA ILE A 124 -6.55 6.73 -28.84
C ILE A 124 -6.63 8.20 -28.42
N THR A 125 -6.94 8.46 -27.15
CA THR A 125 -7.14 9.84 -26.67
C THR A 125 -5.84 10.57 -26.36
N ARG A 126 -4.71 9.85 -26.30
CA ARG A 126 -3.38 10.34 -25.92
C ARG A 126 -3.29 10.91 -24.50
N LYS A 127 -4.36 10.81 -23.72
CA LYS A 127 -4.38 11.22 -22.31
C LYS A 127 -3.64 10.22 -21.45
N SER A 128 -2.88 10.73 -20.48
CA SER A 128 -2.15 9.92 -19.50
C SER A 128 -2.76 10.08 -18.12
N TYR A 129 -2.76 8.98 -17.35
CA TYR A 129 -3.38 8.87 -16.05
C TYR A 129 -2.38 8.28 -15.06
N ASN A 130 -2.44 8.74 -13.80
CA ASN A 130 -1.62 8.20 -12.73
C ASN A 130 -2.23 6.91 -12.19
N ILE A 131 -1.38 5.91 -11.98
CA ILE A 131 -1.72 4.73 -11.19
C ILE A 131 -1.60 5.14 -9.73
N LEU A 132 -2.63 4.90 -8.92
CA LEU A 132 -2.68 5.38 -7.53
C LEU A 132 -2.32 4.31 -6.50
N HIS A 133 -2.19 3.05 -6.93
CA HIS A 133 -1.93 1.90 -6.09
C HIS A 133 -0.56 1.26 -6.43
N SER A 134 0.01 0.51 -5.49
CA SER A 134 1.15 -0.36 -5.74
C SER A 134 0.67 -1.70 -6.30
N LEU A 135 0.81 -1.88 -7.62
CA LEU A 135 0.19 -2.97 -8.38
C LEU A 135 1.23 -3.89 -9.00
N SER A 136 0.99 -5.20 -8.88
CA SER A 136 1.85 -6.22 -9.47
C SER A 136 1.04 -7.42 -9.97
N CYS A 137 1.74 -8.46 -10.44
CA CYS A 137 1.10 -9.69 -10.88
C CYS A 137 0.29 -10.41 -9.77
N HIS A 138 0.51 -10.10 -8.49
CA HIS A 138 -0.21 -10.69 -7.36
C HIS A 138 -1.37 -9.83 -6.85
N SER A 139 -1.61 -8.66 -7.45
CA SER A 139 -2.75 -7.83 -7.06
C SER A 139 -4.07 -8.48 -7.47
N HIS A 140 -5.10 -8.31 -6.62
CA HIS A 140 -6.46 -8.84 -6.76
C HIS A 140 -7.44 -7.67 -6.91
N ASN A 141 -8.66 -7.92 -7.38
CA ASN A 141 -9.69 -6.90 -7.58
C ASN A 141 -9.17 -5.71 -8.42
N VAL A 142 -8.46 -6.03 -9.49
CA VAL A 142 -7.78 -5.04 -10.33
C VAL A 142 -8.50 -4.83 -11.65
N ILE A 143 -8.45 -3.58 -12.11
CA ILE A 143 -8.65 -3.22 -13.51
C ILE A 143 -7.27 -3.22 -14.18
N TYR A 144 -7.16 -3.84 -15.34
CA TYR A 144 -5.91 -3.91 -16.10
C TYR A 144 -6.13 -3.53 -17.55
N LEU A 145 -5.06 -3.01 -18.13
CA LEU A 145 -4.94 -2.61 -19.53
C LEU A 145 -4.00 -3.60 -20.24
N ILE A 146 -4.46 -4.22 -21.32
CA ILE A 146 -3.60 -4.94 -22.26
C ILE A 146 -3.39 -4.03 -23.48
N THR A 147 -2.14 -3.73 -23.80
CA THR A 147 -1.75 -3.02 -25.02
C THR A 147 -1.08 -3.99 -25.98
N CYS A 148 -1.54 -4.03 -27.23
CA CYS A 148 -0.87 -4.76 -28.29
C CYS A 148 0.24 -3.90 -28.88
N ASN A 149 1.51 -4.27 -28.68
CA ASN A 149 2.65 -3.52 -29.20
C ASN A 149 2.82 -3.59 -30.72
N LEU A 150 2.03 -4.41 -31.43
CA LEU A 150 2.06 -4.49 -32.89
C LEU A 150 1.18 -3.42 -33.56
N CYS A 151 -0.05 -3.23 -33.04
CA CYS A 151 -1.05 -2.33 -33.65
C CYS A 151 -1.52 -1.20 -32.72
N ASN A 152 -1.00 -1.14 -31.50
CA ASN A 152 -1.34 -0.16 -30.45
C ASN A 152 -2.81 -0.18 -29.99
N LYS A 153 -3.58 -1.20 -30.36
CA LYS A 153 -4.93 -1.38 -29.80
C LYS A 153 -4.85 -1.78 -28.33
N GLN A 154 -5.82 -1.30 -27.57
CA GLN A 154 -5.91 -1.50 -26.12
C GLN A 154 -7.18 -2.28 -25.74
N TYR A 155 -7.07 -3.06 -24.68
CA TYR A 155 -8.15 -3.80 -24.02
C TYR A 155 -8.15 -3.44 -22.53
N VAL A 156 -9.30 -3.11 -21.98
CA VAL A 156 -9.50 -3.00 -20.53
C VAL A 156 -10.26 -4.23 -20.05
N GLY A 157 -9.80 -4.82 -18.96
CA GLY A 157 -10.51 -5.91 -18.30
C GLY A 157 -10.45 -5.79 -16.79
N LEU A 158 -11.39 -6.45 -16.12
CA LEU A 158 -11.36 -6.65 -14.67
C LEU A 158 -10.96 -8.06 -14.25
N THR A 159 -10.52 -8.21 -13.01
CA THR A 159 -10.46 -9.51 -12.34
C THR A 159 -10.54 -9.37 -10.82
N SER A 160 -11.34 -10.24 -10.17
CA SER A 160 -11.32 -10.42 -8.71
C SER A 160 -10.20 -11.36 -8.24
N GLN A 161 -9.66 -12.18 -9.15
CA GLN A 161 -8.53 -13.08 -8.88
C GLN A 161 -7.21 -12.32 -9.02
N THR A 162 -6.07 -13.00 -8.81
CA THR A 162 -4.78 -12.37 -9.12
C THR A 162 -4.66 -12.03 -10.60
N LEU A 163 -4.02 -10.90 -10.90
CA LEU A 163 -3.66 -10.53 -12.28
C LEU A 163 -2.90 -11.65 -12.99
N ARG A 164 -1.99 -12.32 -12.29
CA ARG A 164 -1.25 -13.49 -12.79
C ARG A 164 -2.20 -14.58 -13.29
N LYS A 165 -3.18 -14.97 -12.48
CA LYS A 165 -4.13 -16.03 -12.83
C LYS A 165 -4.98 -15.60 -14.02
N ARG A 166 -5.48 -14.36 -14.04
CA ARG A 166 -6.24 -13.83 -15.17
C ARG A 166 -5.43 -13.81 -16.46
N PHE A 167 -4.18 -13.34 -16.42
CA PHE A 167 -3.35 -13.31 -17.62
C PHE A 167 -3.01 -14.70 -18.12
N ASN A 168 -2.78 -15.67 -17.23
CA ASN A 168 -2.62 -17.08 -17.61
C ASN A 168 -3.87 -17.64 -18.30
N THR A 169 -5.06 -17.26 -17.87
CA THR A 169 -6.31 -17.61 -18.58
C THR A 169 -6.32 -17.04 -19.99
N HIS A 170 -5.91 -15.78 -20.20
CA HIS A 170 -5.76 -15.23 -21.56
C HIS A 170 -4.72 -16.01 -22.37
N ARG A 171 -3.56 -16.35 -21.80
CA ARG A 171 -2.55 -17.19 -22.49
C ARG A 171 -3.15 -18.51 -22.96
N PHE A 172 -3.89 -19.16 -22.05
CA PHE A 172 -4.55 -20.42 -22.33
C PHE A 172 -5.62 -20.25 -23.42
N ASN A 173 -6.45 -19.21 -23.37
CA ASN A 173 -7.49 -18.96 -24.36
C ASN A 173 -6.90 -18.68 -25.75
N ILE A 174 -5.82 -17.90 -25.85
CA ILE A 174 -5.08 -17.65 -27.09
C ILE A 174 -4.59 -18.98 -27.69
N ASN A 175 -3.87 -19.78 -26.89
CA ASN A 175 -3.27 -21.04 -27.35
C ASN A 175 -4.30 -22.11 -27.75
N ASN A 176 -5.55 -22.02 -27.27
CA ASN A 176 -6.62 -22.98 -27.54
C ASN A 176 -7.77 -22.37 -28.37
N ASP A 177 -7.54 -21.20 -28.98
CA ASP A 177 -8.52 -20.47 -29.79
C ASP A 177 -9.92 -20.34 -29.15
N ARG A 178 -9.95 -20.00 -27.85
CA ARG A 178 -11.21 -19.78 -27.12
C ARG A 178 -11.66 -18.35 -27.30
N GLY A 179 -12.91 -18.16 -27.74
CA GLY A 179 -13.46 -16.92 -28.30
C GLY A 179 -13.62 -15.68 -27.39
N ASP A 180 -12.76 -15.47 -26.39
CA ASP A 180 -12.68 -14.15 -25.73
C ASP A 180 -12.06 -13.10 -26.69
N ALA A 181 -12.37 -11.83 -26.48
CA ALA A 181 -11.94 -10.75 -27.38
C ALA A 181 -10.41 -10.64 -27.52
N VAL A 182 -9.70 -10.92 -26.42
CA VAL A 182 -8.24 -10.90 -26.36
C VAL A 182 -7.66 -12.02 -27.23
N ALA A 183 -8.18 -13.25 -27.13
CA ALA A 183 -7.76 -14.38 -27.94
C ALA A 183 -8.04 -14.15 -29.42
N LYS A 184 -9.26 -13.69 -29.76
CA LYS A 184 -9.60 -13.31 -31.14
C LYS A 184 -8.59 -12.33 -31.72
N HIS A 185 -8.20 -11.32 -30.95
CA HIS A 185 -7.20 -10.33 -31.39
C HIS A 185 -5.80 -10.93 -31.56
N PHE A 186 -5.30 -11.69 -30.58
CA PHE A 186 -3.95 -12.26 -30.60
C PHE A 186 -3.83 -13.56 -31.41
N ASN A 187 -4.90 -13.99 -32.08
CA ASN A 187 -4.90 -15.04 -33.10
C ASN A 187 -5.01 -14.47 -34.52
N LEU A 188 -5.11 -13.15 -34.70
CA LEU A 188 -5.01 -12.50 -36.02
C LEU A 188 -3.60 -12.68 -36.62
N PRO A 189 -3.46 -12.59 -37.96
CA PRO A 189 -2.15 -12.70 -38.61
C PRO A 189 -1.12 -11.77 -37.97
N ARG A 190 0.06 -12.33 -37.63
CA ARG A 190 1.20 -11.67 -36.97
C ARG A 190 0.96 -11.18 -35.54
N HIS A 191 -0.29 -11.16 -35.05
CA HIS A 191 -0.58 -10.84 -33.67
C HIS A 191 -0.29 -12.11 -32.87
N THR A 192 0.64 -12.04 -31.93
CA THR A 192 0.95 -13.14 -31.00
C THR A 192 1.01 -12.58 -29.60
N ILE A 193 0.84 -13.44 -28.60
CA ILE A 193 0.87 -13.02 -27.20
C ILE A 193 2.18 -12.35 -26.76
N SER A 194 3.27 -12.52 -27.52
CA SER A 194 4.54 -11.83 -27.26
C SER A 194 4.41 -10.30 -27.37
N TYR A 195 3.46 -9.81 -28.16
CA TYR A 195 3.14 -8.38 -28.30
C TYR A 195 2.20 -7.87 -27.20
N ALA A 196 1.64 -8.73 -26.35
CA ALA A 196 0.75 -8.34 -25.28
C ALA A 196 1.53 -7.77 -24.09
N LYS A 197 1.37 -6.47 -23.83
CA LYS A 197 1.84 -5.80 -22.60
C LYS A 197 0.69 -5.56 -21.67
N ILE A 198 0.82 -5.99 -20.41
CA ILE A 198 -0.22 -5.86 -19.40
C ILE A 198 0.20 -4.83 -18.35
N THR A 199 -0.73 -3.95 -17.98
CA THR A 199 -0.51 -2.92 -16.98
C THR A 199 -1.73 -2.89 -16.07
N PRO A 200 -1.67 -3.34 -14.80
CA PRO A 200 -2.71 -3.04 -13.83
C PRO A 200 -2.79 -1.52 -13.62
N ILE A 201 -3.99 -0.94 -13.76
CA ILE A 201 -4.20 0.50 -13.80
C ILE A 201 -5.02 1.04 -12.62
N ASP A 202 -5.85 0.20 -12.01
CA ASP A 202 -6.71 0.57 -10.90
C ASP A 202 -7.01 -0.66 -10.03
N GLN A 203 -7.42 -0.45 -8.77
CA GLN A 203 -7.73 -1.52 -7.83
C GLN A 203 -8.88 -1.13 -6.90
N LEU A 204 -9.73 -2.10 -6.58
CA LEU A 204 -10.65 -2.01 -5.45
C LEU A 204 -10.07 -2.77 -4.27
N LEU A 205 -10.00 -2.12 -3.11
CA LEU A 205 -9.55 -2.77 -1.87
C LEU A 205 -10.60 -3.72 -1.30
N THR A 206 -11.87 -3.50 -1.62
CA THR A 206 -12.99 -4.36 -1.23
C THR A 206 -13.36 -5.33 -2.35
N ALA A 207 -13.91 -6.49 -1.97
CA ALA A 207 -14.43 -7.48 -2.92
C ALA A 207 -15.83 -7.09 -3.43
N ASP A 208 -15.98 -5.87 -3.94
CA ASP A 208 -17.22 -5.37 -4.55
C ASP A 208 -17.18 -5.57 -6.07
N MET A 209 -17.84 -6.63 -6.54
CA MET A 209 -17.92 -6.95 -7.97
C MET A 209 -18.68 -5.88 -8.77
N ILE A 210 -19.69 -5.25 -8.19
CA ILE A 210 -20.47 -4.20 -8.86
C ILE A 210 -19.59 -2.96 -9.03
N GLY A 211 -18.88 -2.56 -7.98
CA GLY A 211 -17.89 -1.49 -8.04
C GLY A 211 -16.79 -1.77 -9.07
N LEU A 212 -16.32 -3.02 -9.14
CA LEU A 212 -15.29 -3.42 -10.09
C LEU A 212 -15.79 -3.35 -11.54
N GLN A 213 -17.02 -3.79 -11.81
CA GLN A 213 -17.67 -3.66 -13.13
C GLN A 213 -17.87 -2.19 -13.52
N LYS A 214 -18.33 -1.35 -12.60
CA LYS A 214 -18.47 0.10 -12.84
C LYS A 214 -17.13 0.74 -13.22
N LYS A 215 -16.04 0.36 -12.54
CA LYS A 215 -14.69 0.83 -12.85
C LYS A 215 -14.20 0.33 -14.21
N GLU A 216 -14.45 -0.93 -14.55
CA GLU A 216 -14.12 -1.49 -15.87
C GLU A 216 -14.81 -0.69 -16.98
N THR A 217 -16.12 -0.50 -16.88
CA THR A 217 -16.91 0.30 -17.84
C THR A 217 -16.38 1.73 -17.93
N PHE A 218 -16.11 2.38 -16.80
CA PHE A 218 -15.52 3.71 -16.77
C PHE A 218 -14.21 3.79 -17.56
N TRP A 219 -13.28 2.84 -17.34
CA TRP A 219 -11.99 2.84 -18.04
C TRP A 219 -12.12 2.45 -19.52
N ILE A 220 -13.03 1.55 -19.90
CA ILE A 220 -13.32 1.21 -21.30
C ILE A 220 -13.74 2.46 -22.09
N HIS A 221 -14.68 3.24 -21.55
CA HIS A 221 -15.14 4.47 -22.22
C HIS A 221 -14.08 5.57 -22.18
N THR A 222 -13.41 5.76 -21.05
CA THR A 222 -12.39 6.80 -20.87
C THR A 222 -11.20 6.60 -21.81
N LEU A 223 -10.76 5.36 -22.00
CA LEU A 223 -9.62 5.01 -22.85
C LEU A 223 -10.00 4.70 -24.29
N GLN A 224 -11.30 4.63 -24.61
CA GLN A 224 -11.86 4.29 -25.92
C GLN A 224 -11.36 2.94 -26.45
N THR A 225 -11.46 1.90 -25.62
CA THR A 225 -10.98 0.55 -25.97
C THR A 225 -12.00 -0.34 -26.67
N LEU A 226 -13.19 0.19 -27.00
CA LEU A 226 -14.18 -0.54 -27.79
C LEU A 226 -13.74 -0.69 -29.25
N GLU A 227 -14.11 -1.79 -29.89
CA GLU A 227 -13.97 -1.95 -31.34
C GLU A 227 -14.75 -0.86 -32.10
N PRO A 228 -14.21 -0.31 -33.21
CA PRO A 228 -13.00 -0.76 -33.91
C PRO A 228 -11.67 -0.18 -33.39
N GLN A 229 -11.69 0.84 -32.52
CA GLN A 229 -10.48 1.54 -32.07
C GLN A 229 -9.64 0.72 -31.09
N GLY A 230 -10.28 -0.08 -30.24
CA GLY A 230 -9.64 -1.02 -29.32
C GLY A 230 -10.03 -2.48 -29.55
N ILE A 231 -9.94 -3.28 -28.49
CA ILE A 231 -10.13 -4.73 -28.49
C ILE A 231 -11.40 -5.13 -27.71
N ASN A 232 -11.92 -4.30 -26.81
CA ASN A 232 -13.18 -4.60 -26.11
C ASN A 232 -14.33 -4.69 -27.13
N ILE A 233 -15.15 -5.73 -27.02
CA ILE A 233 -16.30 -5.90 -27.91
C ILE A 233 -17.34 -4.83 -27.57
N ASN A 234 -17.89 -4.20 -28.60
CA ASN A 234 -19.01 -3.27 -28.47
C ASN A 234 -20.31 -4.05 -28.30
N ASP A 235 -20.57 -4.49 -27.08
CA ASP A 235 -21.86 -5.04 -26.67
C ASP A 235 -22.64 -4.00 -25.86
N GLN A 236 -23.70 -3.46 -26.47
CA GLN A 236 -24.58 -2.46 -25.88
C GLN A 236 -25.31 -2.97 -24.62
N ALA A 237 -25.45 -4.29 -24.44
CA ALA A 237 -26.02 -4.88 -23.24
C ALA A 237 -25.03 -4.88 -22.06
N THR A 238 -23.74 -5.01 -22.35
CA THR A 238 -22.67 -5.08 -21.34
C THR A 238 -22.14 -3.69 -20.96
N PHE A 239 -22.19 -2.73 -21.89
CA PHE A 239 -21.73 -1.35 -21.68
C PHE A 239 -22.81 -0.36 -22.12
N PRO A 240 -23.87 -0.15 -21.30
CA PRO A 240 -24.87 0.84 -21.64
C PRO A 240 -24.18 2.20 -21.75
N ILE A 241 -24.30 2.84 -22.92
CA ILE A 241 -23.84 4.20 -23.15
C ILE A 241 -24.73 5.12 -22.29
N THR A 242 -24.40 5.29 -21.02
CA THR A 242 -24.87 6.46 -20.30
C THR A 242 -24.15 7.64 -20.91
N GLN A 243 -24.93 8.57 -21.46
CA GLN A 243 -24.42 9.78 -22.10
C GLN A 243 -23.50 10.52 -21.14
N ILE A 244 -22.20 10.32 -21.26
CA ILE A 244 -21.20 11.14 -20.59
C ILE A 244 -21.24 12.46 -21.34
N HIS A 245 -21.98 13.41 -20.76
CA HIS A 245 -22.08 14.78 -21.25
C HIS A 245 -20.69 15.30 -21.61
N LYS A 246 -20.55 15.67 -22.88
CA LYS A 246 -19.45 16.51 -23.36
C LYS A 246 -19.54 17.83 -22.60
N HIS A 247 -18.69 18.03 -21.60
CA HIS A 247 -18.31 19.38 -21.23
C HIS A 247 -17.06 19.73 -22.03
N THR A 248 -17.35 20.55 -23.05
CA THR A 248 -16.47 21.44 -23.81
C THR A 248 -15.40 22.09 -22.97
#